data_AF-A0A953WL09-F1
#
_entry.id   AF-A0A953WL09-F1
#
_cell.length_a   1.000
_cell.length_b   1.000
_cell.length_c   1.000
_cell.angle_alpha   90.00
_cell.angle_beta   90.00
_cell.angle_gamma   90.00
#
_symmetry.space_group_name_H-M   'P 1'
#
loop_
_entity.id
_entity.type
_entity.pdbx_description
1 polymer ?
#
loop_
_entity_poly.entity_id
_entity_poly.type
_entity_poly.pdbx_seq_one_letter_code
_entity_poly.pdbx_strand_id
1 'polypeptide(L)'
;MPPRKRPTAQPTTPKSEITPGGFSEAISLYHERVSTSEWTPHRPERPTVKGASKPLKVVSAYEPAGDQPAAIAELVGGIKNGEFDQVLLGATGTGK
;
A
#
# COMPACT_ATOMS: atom_id res chain seq x y z
N MET A 1 -1.51 -16.69 24.55
CA MET A 1 -1.26 -16.75 23.09
C MET A 1 0.24 -16.59 22.88
N PRO A 2 0.98 -17.59 22.35
CA PRO A 2 2.42 -17.44 22.21
C PRO A 2 2.77 -16.59 20.98
N PRO A 3 3.80 -15.72 21.04
CA PRO A 3 4.19 -14.89 19.91
C PRO A 3 4.94 -15.72 18.86
N ARG A 4 4.50 -15.67 17.59
CA ARG A 4 5.19 -16.35 16.47
C ARG A 4 6.41 -15.53 16.04
N LYS A 5 7.61 -16.11 16.16
CA LYS A 5 8.87 -15.53 15.65
C LYS A 5 8.84 -15.48 14.12
N ARG A 6 9.20 -14.34 13.53
CA ARG A 6 9.36 -14.19 12.07
C ARG A 6 10.70 -14.81 11.64
N PRO A 7 10.76 -15.66 10.59
CA PRO A 7 12.02 -16.00 9.95
C PRO A 7 12.42 -14.84 9.03
N THR A 8 13.56 -14.21 9.31
CA THR A 8 14.01 -12.95 8.68
C THR A 8 15.08 -13.14 7.60
N ALA A 9 15.28 -14.34 7.05
CA ALA A 9 16.35 -14.56 6.07
C ALA A 9 15.78 -15.07 4.73
N GLN A 10 16.06 -14.32 3.66
CA GLN A 10 16.01 -14.87 2.30
C GLN A 10 17.18 -15.84 2.13
N PRO A 11 17.00 -17.00 1.48
CA PRO A 11 18.10 -17.89 1.19
C PRO A 11 19.06 -17.19 0.21
N THR A 12 20.29 -16.92 0.65
CA THR A 12 21.35 -16.36 -0.21
C THR A 12 22.12 -17.49 -0.87
N THR A 13 22.01 -17.63 -2.19
CA THR A 13 22.80 -18.61 -2.95
C THR A 13 24.27 -18.20 -2.97
N PRO A 14 25.22 -19.08 -2.62
CA PRO A 14 26.65 -18.77 -2.71
C PRO A 14 27.07 -18.56 -4.17
N LYS A 15 27.89 -17.53 -4.40
CA LYS A 15 28.28 -17.07 -5.73
C LYS A 15 29.01 -18.14 -6.58
N SER A 16 29.57 -19.17 -5.93
CA SER A 16 30.23 -20.32 -6.56
C SER A 16 29.27 -21.31 -7.25
N GLU A 17 27.96 -21.22 -6.98
CA GLU A 17 26.93 -22.10 -7.56
C GLU A 17 26.15 -21.45 -8.71
N ILE A 18 26.58 -20.27 -9.16
CA ILE A 18 25.92 -19.56 -10.28
C ILE A 18 26.46 -20.12 -11.60
N THR A 19 25.69 -21.01 -12.22
CA THR A 19 25.94 -21.56 -13.56
C THR A 19 25.81 -20.45 -14.62
N PRO A 20 26.65 -20.42 -15.68
CA PRO A 20 26.50 -19.47 -16.78
C PRO A 20 25.33 -19.89 -17.68
N GLY A 21 24.13 -19.55 -17.25
CA GLY A 21 22.87 -19.79 -17.94
C GLY A 21 21.87 -18.74 -17.47
N GLY A 22 21.15 -18.12 -18.41
CA GLY A 22 20.31 -16.96 -18.13
C GLY A 22 19.25 -17.23 -17.05
N PHE A 23 18.61 -16.15 -16.58
CA PHE A 23 17.61 -16.15 -15.51
C PHE A 23 16.53 -17.25 -15.63
N SER A 24 16.16 -17.63 -16.85
CA SER A 24 15.17 -18.68 -17.13
C SER A 24 15.63 -20.10 -16.71
N GLU A 25 16.90 -20.42 -16.92
CA GLU A 25 17.47 -21.73 -16.56
C GLU A 25 17.66 -21.83 -15.05
N ALA A 26 18.08 -20.72 -14.41
CA ALA A 26 18.16 -20.60 -12.96
C ALA A 26 16.78 -20.75 -12.27
N ILE A 27 15.72 -20.17 -12.85
CA ILE A 27 14.35 -20.33 -12.34
C ILE A 27 13.89 -21.79 -12.43
N SER A 28 14.20 -22.46 -13.54
CA SER A 28 13.78 -23.84 -13.76
C SER A 28 14.44 -24.80 -12.77
N LEU A 29 15.77 -24.70 -12.60
CA LEU A 29 16.52 -25.48 -11.60
C LEU A 29 16.10 -25.18 -10.15
N TYR A 30 15.74 -23.92 -9.86
CA TYR A 30 15.24 -23.52 -8.53
C TYR A 30 13.89 -24.19 -8.22
N HIS A 31 12.96 -24.21 -9.18
CA HIS A 31 11.66 -24.86 -8.99
C HIS A 31 11.74 -26.38 -8.92
N GLU A 32 12.76 -26.99 -9.52
CA GLU A 32 12.96 -28.44 -9.45
C GLU A 32 13.52 -28.90 -8.09
N ARG A 33 14.37 -28.08 -7.44
CA ARG A 33 14.94 -28.39 -6.12
C ARG A 33 14.04 -28.00 -4.94
N VAL A 34 13.19 -27.00 -5.12
CA VAL A 34 12.28 -26.53 -4.08
C VAL A 34 10.90 -27.08 -4.40
N SER A 35 10.50 -28.18 -3.74
CA SER A 35 9.11 -28.62 -3.77
C SER A 35 8.25 -27.43 -3.35
N THR A 36 7.45 -26.92 -4.27
CA THR A 36 6.58 -25.74 -4.12
C THR A 36 5.50 -25.90 -3.04
N SER A 37 5.48 -27.03 -2.32
CA SER A 37 4.54 -27.36 -1.25
C SER A 37 4.83 -26.71 0.10
N GLU A 38 6.01 -26.10 0.35
CA GLU A 38 6.36 -25.65 1.71
C GLU A 38 6.29 -24.14 1.97
N TRP A 39 6.28 -23.28 0.93
CA TRP A 39 6.22 -21.83 1.12
C TRP A 39 5.00 -21.21 0.46
N THR A 40 3.95 -20.97 1.26
CA THR A 40 2.84 -20.09 0.87
C THR A 40 2.98 -18.77 1.66
N PRO A 41 3.25 -17.63 1.00
CA PRO A 41 3.28 -16.36 1.72
C PRO A 41 1.91 -16.15 2.36
N HIS A 42 1.89 -15.90 3.67
CA HIS A 42 0.67 -15.58 4.40
C HIS A 42 0.12 -14.26 3.86
N ARG A 43 -0.73 -14.34 2.84
CA ARG A 43 -1.57 -13.24 2.38
C ARG A 43 -2.81 -13.29 3.28
N PRO A 44 -2.92 -12.41 4.30
CA PRO A 44 -4.13 -12.36 5.09
C PRO A 44 -5.31 -12.10 4.15
N GLU A 45 -6.43 -12.78 4.39
CA GLU A 45 -7.64 -12.51 3.64
C GLU A 45 -7.99 -11.04 3.82
N ARG A 46 -8.07 -10.30 2.70
CA ARG A 46 -8.56 -8.94 2.74
C ARG A 46 -9.96 -9.02 3.33
N PRO A 47 -10.26 -8.32 4.45
CA PRO A 47 -11.59 -8.34 5.03
C PRO A 47 -12.62 -8.02 3.94
N THR A 48 -13.62 -8.89 3.81
CA THR A 48 -14.62 -8.89 2.74
C THR A 48 -15.55 -7.68 2.78
N VAL A 49 -15.48 -6.90 3.86
CA VAL A 49 -16.26 -5.67 4.03
C VAL A 49 -15.69 -4.59 3.10
N LYS A 50 -16.24 -4.50 1.89
CA LYS A 50 -16.24 -3.25 1.13
C LYS A 50 -16.84 -2.17 2.04
N GLY A 51 -16.02 -1.23 2.51
CA GLY A 51 -16.47 -0.15 3.41
C GLY A 51 -16.13 -0.32 4.89
N ALA A 52 -15.28 -1.27 5.31
CA ALA A 52 -14.78 -1.34 6.70
C ALA A 52 -13.78 -0.21 7.07
N SER A 53 -13.77 0.91 6.34
CA SER A 53 -13.10 2.11 6.80
C SER A 53 -13.93 2.73 7.92
N LYS A 54 -13.35 2.84 9.12
CA LYS A 54 -13.91 3.72 10.15
C LYS A 54 -14.03 5.14 9.54
N PRO A 55 -15.12 5.88 9.81
CA PRO A 55 -15.23 7.26 9.36
C PRO A 55 -14.00 8.06 9.79
N LEU A 56 -13.47 8.88 8.87
CA LEU A 56 -12.41 9.83 9.21
C LEU A 56 -12.96 10.84 10.21
N LYS A 57 -12.27 10.97 11.35
CA LYS A 57 -12.58 12.00 12.35
C LYS A 57 -11.47 13.04 12.32
N VAL A 58 -11.82 14.27 11.96
CA VAL A 58 -10.90 15.41 12.00
C VAL A 58 -10.75 15.86 13.46
N VAL A 59 -9.52 16.05 13.92
CA VAL A 59 -9.20 16.60 15.24
C VAL A 59 -8.26 17.78 15.02
N SER A 60 -8.74 18.99 15.32
CA SER A 60 -8.02 20.24 15.12
C SER A 60 -8.39 21.22 16.23
N ALA A 61 -7.47 22.10 16.60
CA ALA A 61 -7.76 23.25 17.47
C ALA A 61 -8.32 24.46 16.68
N TYR A 62 -8.33 24.36 15.34
CA TYR A 62 -8.76 25.42 14.43
C TYR A 62 -9.98 24.97 13.63
N GLU A 63 -10.92 25.89 13.49
CA GLU A 63 -12.05 25.76 12.56
C GLU A 63 -11.66 26.34 11.19
N PRO A 64 -12.24 25.82 10.10
CA PRO A 64 -12.03 26.38 8.77
C PRO A 64 -12.40 27.87 8.72
N ALA A 65 -11.52 28.69 8.15
CA ALA A 65 -11.70 30.15 8.09
C ALA A 65 -11.30 30.73 6.73
N GLY A 66 -11.72 31.97 6.47
CA GLY A 66 -11.51 32.64 5.18
C GLY A 66 -12.19 31.86 4.04
N ASP A 67 -11.45 31.58 2.97
CA ASP A 67 -11.97 30.86 1.81
C ASP A 67 -11.96 29.32 1.97
N GLN A 68 -11.43 28.80 3.07
CA GLN A 68 -11.34 27.36 3.32
C GLN A 68 -12.71 26.65 3.30
N PRO A 69 -13.78 27.17 3.94
CA PRO A 69 -15.09 26.51 3.89
C PRO A 69 -15.64 26.37 2.46
N ALA A 70 -15.42 27.38 1.62
CA ALA A 70 -15.83 27.36 0.22
C ALA A 70 -15.03 26.34 -0.59
N ALA A 71 -13.70 26.35 -0.45
CA ALA A 71 -12.82 25.39 -1.12
C ALA A 71 -13.13 23.93 -0.72
N ILE A 72 -13.42 23.69 0.57
CA ILE A 72 -13.83 22.36 1.04
C ILE A 72 -15.15 21.95 0.38
N ALA A 73 -16.15 22.85 0.35
CA ALA A 73 -17.44 22.55 -0.26
C ALA A 73 -17.33 22.23 -1.76
N GLU A 74 -16.50 22.98 -2.49
CA GLU A 74 -16.22 22.77 -3.90
C GLU A 74 -15.60 21.39 -4.15
N LEU A 75 -14.52 21.06 -3.43
CA LEU A 75 -13.83 19.76 -3.59
C LEU A 75 -14.73 18.58 -3.22
N VAL A 76 -15.50 18.71 -2.14
CA VAL A 76 -16.48 17.68 -1.75
C VAL A 76 -17.58 17.54 -2.81
N GLY A 77 -18.00 18.64 -3.42
CA GLY A 77 -18.92 18.66 -4.56
C GLY A 77 -18.36 17.88 -5.74
N GLY A 78 -17.14 18.19 -6.18
CA GLY A 78 -16.50 17.50 -7.30
C GLY A 78 -16.35 16.00 -7.07
N ILE A 79 -15.95 15.59 -5.84
CA ILE A 79 -15.85 14.16 -5.49
C ILE A 79 -17.23 13.48 -5.61
N LYS A 80 -18.29 14.11 -5.12
CA LYS A 80 -19.66 13.57 -5.23
C LYS A 80 -20.15 13.50 -6.67
N ASN A 81 -19.69 14.41 -7.52
CA ASN A 81 -20.00 14.44 -8.95
C ASN A 81 -19.16 13.44 -9.77
N GLY A 82 -18.20 12.74 -9.16
CA GLY A 82 -17.34 11.78 -9.85
C GLY A 82 -16.18 12.41 -10.61
N GLU A 83 -15.81 13.64 -10.27
CA GLU A 83 -14.64 14.30 -10.83
C GLU A 83 -13.35 13.68 -10.28
N PHE A 84 -12.54 13.11 -11.17
CA PHE A 84 -11.29 12.45 -10.82
C PHE A 84 -10.13 13.45 -10.61
N ASP A 85 -10.10 14.51 -11.43
CA ASP A 85 -9.03 15.49 -11.45
C ASP A 85 -9.55 16.82 -10.92
N GLN A 86 -9.03 17.27 -9.78
CA GLN A 86 -9.38 18.54 -9.14
C GLN A 86 -8.11 19.24 -8.67
N VAL A 87 -8.04 20.56 -8.84
CA VAL A 87 -6.89 21.38 -8.48
C VAL A 87 -7.28 22.40 -7.41
N LEU A 88 -6.70 22.28 -6.21
CA LEU A 88 -6.85 23.27 -5.16
C LEU A 88 -5.79 24.36 -5.30
N LEU A 89 -6.16 25.48 -5.92
CA LEU A 89 -5.32 26.67 -5.98
C LEU A 89 -5.41 27.42 -4.66
N GLY A 90 -4.27 27.77 -4.06
CA GLY A 90 -4.28 28.76 -3.00
C GLY A 90 -2.93 29.37 -2.71
N ALA A 91 -2.97 30.55 -2.13
CA ALA A 91 -1.80 31.33 -1.80
C ALA A 91 -0.92 30.66 -0.72
N THR A 92 0.30 31.15 -0.54
CA THR A 92 1.18 30.71 0.55
C THR A 92 0.56 31.08 1.91
N GLY A 93 0.70 30.20 2.90
CA GLY A 93 0.18 30.46 4.25
C GLY A 93 -1.32 30.23 4.47
N THR A 94 -2.09 29.77 3.48
CA THR A 94 -3.55 29.56 3.61
C THR A 94 -3.94 28.23 4.26
N GLY A 95 -2.98 27.42 4.70
CA GLY A 95 -3.25 26.12 5.32
C GLY A 95 -3.87 25.06 4.39
N LYS A 96 -3.48 25.06 3.10
CA LYS A 96 -3.69 23.93 2.18
C LYS A 96 -2.66 22.84 2.46
#